data_AF-A0A2E8Y519-F1
#
_entry.id   AF-A0A2E8Y519-F1
#
_cell.length_a   1.000
_cell.length_b   1.000
_cell.length_c   1.000
_cell.angle_alpha   90.00
_cell.angle_beta   90.00
_cell.angle_gamma   90.00
#
_symmetry.space_group_name_H-M   'P 1'
#
loop_
_entity.id
_entity.type
_entity.pdbx_description
1 polymer ?
#
loop_
_entity_poly.entity_id
_entity_poly.type
_entity_poly.pdbx_seq_one_letter_code
_entity_poly.pdbx_strand_id
1 'polypeptide(L)'
;GIGVLCPPSNFRFPQPMRIHPTEPFFNFAPSQAGDWEIKPGEEYVSRYRFVVTDGKPDAELLERLWRDYAHPPRVEVHAAK
;
A
#
# COMPACT_ATOMS: atom_id res chain seq x y z
N GLY A 1 16.82 -0.92 -4.45
CA GLY A 1 16.24 -1.30 -3.15
C GLY A 1 14.78 -1.64 -3.36
N ILE A 2 14.05 -1.94 -2.28
CA ILE A 2 12.60 -2.22 -2.34
C ILE A 2 11.84 -1.30 -1.38
N GLY A 3 10.77 -0.70 -1.88
CA GLY A 3 9.72 -0.06 -1.08
C GLY A 3 8.39 -0.78 -1.29
N VAL A 4 7.64 -0.99 -0.21
CA VAL A 4 6.31 -1.60 -0.27
C VAL A 4 5.30 -0.60 0.28
N LEU A 5 4.42 -0.10 -0.59
CA LEU A 5 3.56 1.05 -0.31
C LEU A 5 2.12 0.58 -0.05
N CYS A 6 1.55 0.95 1.10
CA CYS A 6 0.15 0.67 1.47
C CYS A 6 -0.71 1.92 1.28
N PRO A 7 -1.79 1.88 0.49
CA PRO A 7 -2.66 3.04 0.27
C PRO A 7 -3.71 3.20 1.37
N PRO A 8 -4.23 4.43 1.60
CA PRO A 8 -5.30 4.71 2.56
C PRO A 8 -6.63 4.03 2.24
N SER A 9 -6.82 3.54 1.02
CA SER A 9 -8.00 2.76 0.63
C SER A 9 -8.06 1.36 1.23
N ASN A 10 -6.99 0.87 1.87
CA ASN A 10 -6.98 -0.44 2.51
C ASN A 10 -7.75 -0.44 3.83
N PHE A 11 -8.39 -1.56 4.12
CA PHE A 11 -9.02 -1.82 5.41
C PHE A 11 -8.03 -1.58 6.57
N ARG A 12 -8.43 -0.78 7.57
CA ARG A 12 -7.60 -0.42 8.74
C ARG A 12 -6.26 0.22 8.37
N PHE A 13 -6.23 1.09 7.37
CA PHE A 13 -5.08 1.96 7.16
C PHE A 13 -4.91 2.96 8.33
N PRO A 14 -3.68 3.25 8.78
CA PRO A 14 -2.43 2.57 8.45
C PRO A 14 -2.38 1.16 9.07
N GLN A 15 -1.98 0.18 8.25
CA GLN A 15 -1.95 -1.21 8.70
C GLN A 15 -0.63 -1.49 9.44
N PRO A 16 -0.66 -2.18 10.59
CA PRO A 16 0.57 -2.63 11.23
C PRO A 16 1.30 -3.63 10.33
N MET A 17 2.61 -3.74 10.50
CA MET A 17 3.46 -4.63 9.71
C MET A 17 3.95 -5.76 10.60
N ARG A 18 4.01 -6.98 10.05
CA ARG A 18 4.73 -8.09 10.66
C ARG A 18 6.05 -8.26 9.92
N ILE A 19 7.14 -8.06 10.65
CA ILE A 19 8.52 -8.20 10.19
C ILE A 19 9.13 -9.37 10.96
N HIS A 20 9.82 -10.26 10.26
CA HIS A 20 10.56 -11.35 10.91
C HIS A 20 11.94 -10.84 11.38
N PRO A 21 12.40 -11.17 12.59
CA PRO A 21 13.66 -10.64 13.13
C PRO A 21 14.90 -11.12 12.36
N THR A 22 14.85 -12.29 11.73
CA THR A 22 16.02 -12.95 11.14
C THR A 22 15.85 -13.39 9.68
N GLU A 23 14.65 -13.26 9.11
CA GLU A 23 14.36 -13.70 7.74
C GLU A 23 13.84 -12.50 6.94
N PRO A 24 14.08 -12.47 5.61
CA PRO A 24 13.61 -11.40 4.74
C PRO A 24 12.11 -11.56 4.47
N PHE A 25 11.30 -11.35 5.50
CA PHE A 25 9.85 -11.50 5.48
C PHE A 25 9.18 -10.19 5.91
N PHE A 26 8.21 -9.77 5.10
CA PHE A 26 7.43 -8.57 5.29
C PHE A 26 5.97 -8.83 4.90
N ASN A 27 5.03 -8.46 5.77
CA ASN A 27 3.62 -8.38 5.39
C ASN A 27 2.89 -7.25 6.13
N PHE A 28 1.88 -6.67 5.49
CA PHE A 28 0.86 -5.89 6.20
C PHE A 28 -0.06 -6.84 6.97
N ALA A 29 -0.38 -6.50 8.22
CA ALA A 29 -0.99 -7.40 9.19
C ALA A 29 -2.21 -6.77 9.91
N PRO A 30 -3.28 -6.36 9.18
CA PRO A 30 -4.43 -5.66 9.77
C PRO A 30 -5.13 -6.43 10.91
N SER A 31 -4.93 -7.74 11.00
CA SER A 31 -5.40 -8.58 12.12
C SER A 31 -4.79 -8.20 13.48
N GLN A 32 -3.59 -7.61 13.51
CA GLN A 32 -2.98 -7.17 14.77
C GLN A 32 -3.72 -5.99 15.41
N ALA A 33 -4.55 -5.28 14.64
CA ALA A 33 -5.38 -4.18 15.15
C ALA A 33 -6.72 -4.67 15.76
N GLY A 34 -6.90 -5.98 15.93
CA GLY A 34 -8.06 -6.59 16.60
C GLY A 34 -8.83 -7.56 15.73
N ASP A 35 -9.89 -8.13 16.29
CA ASP A 35 -10.70 -9.15 15.63
C ASP A 35 -11.34 -8.61 14.34
N TRP A 36 -11.39 -9.46 13.32
CA TRP A 36 -12.08 -9.22 12.06
C TRP A 36 -12.30 -10.57 11.36
N GLU A 37 -13.15 -10.58 10.35
CA GLU A 37 -13.49 -11.77 9.57
C GLU A 37 -13.59 -11.44 8.09
N ILE A 38 -13.45 -12.47 7.25
CA ILE A 38 -13.81 -12.42 5.83
C ILE A 38 -15.18 -13.08 5.72
N LYS A 39 -16.21 -12.28 5.42
CA LYS A 39 -17.59 -12.78 5.38
C LYS A 39 -17.92 -13.41 4.03
N PRO A 40 -18.80 -14.43 3.98
CA PRO A 40 -19.31 -14.95 2.72
C PRO A 40 -19.95 -13.84 1.88
N GLY A 41 -19.50 -13.68 0.63
CA GLY A 41 -20.03 -12.69 -0.31
C GLY A 41 -19.47 -11.27 -0.16
N GLU A 42 -18.62 -11.00 0.85
CA GLU A 42 -17.93 -9.72 0.97
C GLU A 42 -16.47 -9.82 0.49
N GLU A 43 -16.06 -8.93 -0.40
CA GLU A 43 -14.69 -8.88 -0.89
C GLU A 43 -13.76 -8.19 0.10
N TYR A 44 -12.74 -8.92 0.55
CA TYR A 44 -11.58 -8.31 1.21
C TYR A 44 -10.51 -7.96 0.18
N VAL A 45 -10.31 -6.67 -0.08
CA VAL A 45 -9.29 -6.20 -1.04
C VAL A 45 -8.09 -5.60 -0.31
N SER A 46 -6.95 -6.28 -0.42
CA SER A 46 -5.64 -5.80 0.07
C SER A 46 -4.81 -5.29 -1.10
N ARG A 47 -4.48 -3.98 -1.11
CA ARG A 47 -3.72 -3.35 -2.19
C ARG A 47 -2.31 -2.97 -1.72
N TYR A 48 -1.32 -3.16 -2.57
CA TYR A 48 0.06 -2.76 -2.32
C TYR A 48 0.76 -2.41 -3.63
N ARG A 49 1.74 -1.49 -3.56
CA ARG A 49 2.61 -1.16 -4.69
C ARG A 49 4.06 -1.44 -4.31
N PHE A 50 4.71 -2.29 -5.10
CA PHE A 50 6.16 -2.49 -5.03
C PHE A 50 6.86 -1.44 -5.87
N VAL A 51 7.89 -0.81 -5.29
CA VAL A 51 8.83 0.06 -5.99
C VAL A 51 10.20 -0.60 -5.87
N VAL A 52 10.71 -1.07 -7.00
CA VAL A 52 12.00 -1.78 -7.08
C VAL A 52 12.97 -0.93 -7.90
N THR A 53 14.10 -0.59 -7.29
CA THR A 53 15.16 0.20 -7.91
C THR A 53 16.49 -0.52 -7.79
N ASP A 54 17.51 -0.07 -8.51
CA ASP A 54 18.89 -0.39 -8.14
C ASP A 54 19.32 0.47 -6.93
N GLY A 55 20.27 0.00 -6.13
CA GLY A 55 20.82 0.74 -4.98
C GLY A 55 19.96 0.73 -3.71
N LYS A 56 20.12 1.74 -2.83
CA LYS A 56 19.33 1.86 -1.60
C LYS A 56 17.94 2.43 -1.90
N PRO A 57 16.89 2.09 -1.12
CA PRO A 57 15.60 2.78 -1.23
C PRO A 57 15.76 4.29 -1.00
N ASP A 58 15.17 5.09 -1.87
CA ASP A 58 15.17 6.55 -1.81
C ASP A 58 13.87 7.04 -1.14
N ALA A 59 13.99 7.67 0.03
CA ALA A 59 12.84 8.09 0.82
C ALA A 59 11.99 9.17 0.13
N GLU A 60 12.61 10.13 -0.57
CA GLU A 60 11.89 11.22 -1.25
C GLU A 60 11.12 10.67 -2.44
N LEU A 61 11.74 9.79 -3.22
CA LEU A 61 11.08 9.08 -4.31
C LEU A 61 9.90 8.25 -3.81
N LEU A 62 10.10 7.46 -2.74
CA LEU A 62 9.06 6.59 -2.20
C LEU A 62 7.88 7.39 -1.63
N GLU A 63 8.14 8.50 -0.94
CA GLU A 63 7.09 9.38 -0.43
C GLU A 63 6.27 10.00 -1.57
N ARG A 64 6.93 10.48 -2.63
CA ARG A 64 6.24 11.00 -3.82
C ARG A 64 5.35 9.93 -4.44
N LEU A 65 5.89 8.74 -4.68
CA LEU A 65 5.15 7.61 -5.28
C LEU A 65 4.01 7.11 -4.39
N TRP A 66 4.16 7.19 -3.07
CA TRP A 66 3.11 6.87 -2.12
C TRP A 66 1.98 7.92 -2.19
N ARG A 67 2.30 9.22 -2.21
CA ARG A 67 1.30 10.29 -2.35
C ARG A 67 0.51 10.17 -3.65
N ASP A 68 1.19 9.92 -4.77
CA ASP A 68 0.52 9.71 -6.06
C ASP A 68 -0.43 8.49 -6.02
N TYR A 69 -0.06 7.46 -5.24
CA TYR A 69 -0.90 6.28 -5.08
C TYR A 69 -2.08 6.52 -4.14
N ALA A 70 -1.86 7.24 -3.05
CA ALA A 70 -2.86 7.58 -2.05
C ALA A 70 -3.87 8.62 -2.55
N HIS A 71 -3.41 9.50 -3.42
CA HIS A 71 -4.16 10.65 -3.95
C HIS A 71 -3.99 10.72 -5.47
N PRO A 72 -4.54 9.75 -6.23
CA PRO A 72 -4.41 9.74 -7.68
C PRO A 72 -5.06 11.00 -8.28
N PRO A 73 -4.46 11.60 -9.33
CA PRO A 73 -5.02 12.78 -9.96
C PRO A 73 -6.38 12.48 -10.58
N ARG A 74 -7.33 13.41 -10.41
CA ARG A 74 -8.61 13.39 -11.13
C ARG A 74 -8.38 13.90 -12.54
N VAL A 75 -8.76 13.11 -13.54
CA VAL A 75 -8.67 13.48 -14.96
C VAL A 75 -10.06 13.75 -15.49
N GLU A 76 -10.27 14.92 -16.08
CA GLU A 76 -11.49 15.28 -16.80
C GLU A 76 -11.16 15.50 -18.27
N VAL A 77 -11.89 14.82 -19.16
CA VAL A 77 -11.69 14.91 -20.60
C VAL A 77 -12.84 15.72 -21.19
N HIS A 78 -12.52 16.79 -21.91
CA HIS A 78 -13.50 17.62 -22.61
C HIS A 78 -13.36 17.43 -24.13
N ALA A 79 -14.49 17.46 -24.84
CA ALA A 79 -14.48 17.46 -26.29
C ALA A 79 -13.76 18.70 -26.82
N ALA A 80 -12.98 18.52 -27.89
CA ALA A 80 -12.44 19.66 -28.64
C ALA A 80 -13.61 20.50 -29.18
N LYS A 81 -13.48 21.82 -29.06
CA LYS A 81 -14.42 22.77 -29.67
C LYS A 81 -14.31 22.75 -31.19
#